data_AF-A0A936G7H7-F1
#
_entry.id   AF-A0A936G7H7-F1
#
_cell.length_a   1.000
_cell.length_b   1.000
_cell.length_c   1.000
_cell.angle_alpha   90.00
_cell.angle_beta   90.00
_cell.angle_gamma   90.00
#
_symmetry.space_group_name_H-M   'P 1'
#
loop_
_entity.id
_entity.type
_entity.pdbx_description
1 polymer ?
#
loop_
_entity_poly.entity_id
_entity_poly.type
_entity_poly.pdbx_seq_one_letter_code
_entity_poly.pdbx_strand_id
1 'polypeptide(L)'
;MQTSIHYPKLRFGSKYVDIFPYWIGLLIAGVLFGLVGVFFVLRDGLQVTGLSNKVPWGLWISIDLSSISLGGSAFVFGVIVYLLRLKRFEVIGKLAVLLGFLGYSTAGMVLLFDLGQPFRFWHPIVFWQPHSLLWEVTMCVVLYLTVLVAELIPVIVEHPFFDGHELHEKYPILKKIAAFAKSLTHWLHKAGPILAVVGLTLSLLHQASLGATYSVLFGRGVWFNQSAPVQFVFSAMSGGIALLFFMGTLVFRVMRPGMVTDDTLYDVARIAGGITLLLTYLRLWDWAVTNYYSFDRNISLQTEALNAVAPYSLAFWLGQALLPAIAGSVLLSAKSVKNFRYLMAFSVIPIFAAILTRWNYNFAGLIATSTYDPYTPIIRVSSYTPTWVEFAVASLVISYWLLMFSFAARYLPFQSKHSEH
;
A
#
# COMPACT_ATOMS: atom_id res chain seq x y z
N MET A 1 -11.71 30.67 1.80
CA MET A 1 -11.39 30.62 3.25
C MET A 1 -10.14 29.80 3.47
N GLN A 2 -9.05 30.38 4.00
CA GLN A 2 -7.91 29.58 4.46
C GLN A 2 -8.39 28.69 5.61
N THR A 3 -8.49 27.38 5.40
CA THR A 3 -8.78 26.45 6.48
C THR A 3 -7.61 26.50 7.46
N SER A 4 -7.87 26.93 8.70
CA SER A 4 -6.86 26.93 9.76
C SER A 4 -6.44 25.49 10.02
N ILE A 5 -5.22 25.14 9.61
CA ILE A 5 -4.66 23.80 9.84
C ILE A 5 -4.30 23.69 11.32
N HIS A 6 -4.99 22.82 12.05
CA HIS A 6 -4.67 22.47 13.42
C HIS A 6 -3.62 21.37 13.43
N TYR A 7 -2.43 21.66 13.96
CA TYR A 7 -1.35 20.68 14.09
C TYR A 7 -1.20 20.23 15.55
N PRO A 8 -0.80 18.98 15.79
CA PRO A 8 -0.58 18.48 17.14
C PRO A 8 0.58 19.24 17.80
N LYS A 9 0.33 19.79 18.99
CA LYS A 9 1.32 20.49 19.82
C LYS A 9 1.52 19.71 21.12
N LEU A 10 2.77 19.48 21.52
CA LEU A 10 3.08 18.93 22.84
C LEU A 10 3.18 20.07 23.85
N ARG A 11 2.57 19.89 25.02
CA ARG A 11 2.67 20.82 26.14
C ARG A 11 3.86 20.42 27.01
N PHE A 12 4.94 21.19 26.97
CA PHE A 12 6.05 21.07 27.90
C PHE A 12 5.96 22.22 28.92
N GLY A 13 5.41 21.93 30.09
CA GLY A 13 5.16 22.93 31.14
C GLY A 13 4.17 24.02 30.67
N SER A 14 4.65 25.26 30.57
CA SER A 14 3.87 26.42 30.11
C SER A 14 3.97 26.69 28.61
N LYS A 15 4.87 26.01 27.87
CA LYS A 15 5.10 26.25 26.44
C LYS A 15 4.50 25.13 25.57
N TYR A 16 3.88 25.52 24.46
CA TYR A 16 3.44 24.61 23.42
C TYR A 16 4.52 24.52 22.35
N VAL A 17 5.03 23.32 22.11
CA VAL A 17 6.06 23.05 21.10
C VAL A 17 5.43 22.34 19.91
N ASP A 18 5.70 22.82 18.69
CA ASP A 18 5.31 22.11 17.46
C ASP A 18 6.15 20.82 17.38
N ILE A 19 5.47 19.68 17.31
CA ILE A 19 6.10 18.35 17.24
C ILE A 19 6.72 18.12 15.86
N PHE A 20 6.22 18.82 14.84
CA PHE A 20 6.54 18.55 13.45
C PHE A 20 8.04 18.63 13.11
N PRO A 21 8.83 19.62 13.54
CA PRO A 21 10.26 19.65 13.23
C PRO A 21 11.03 18.47 13.83
N TYR A 22 10.68 18.03 15.04
CA TYR A 22 11.29 16.87 15.69
C TYR A 22 10.92 15.57 14.98
N TRP A 23 9.66 15.44 14.57
CA TRP A 23 9.19 14.32 13.75
C TRP A 23 9.92 14.26 12.41
N ILE A 24 10.04 15.38 11.69
CA ILE A 24 10.79 15.44 10.44
C ILE A 24 12.28 15.12 10.67
N GLY A 25 12.89 15.63 11.75
CA GLY A 25 14.27 15.29 12.12
C GLY A 25 14.49 13.79 12.34
N LEU A 26 13.55 13.11 13.02
CA LEU A 26 13.57 11.66 13.20
C LEU A 26 13.47 10.91 11.87
N LEU A 27 12.57 11.33 10.98
CA LEU A 27 12.41 10.69 9.66
C LEU A 27 13.65 10.91 8.77
N ILE A 28 14.27 12.10 8.82
CA ILE A 28 15.52 12.36 8.12
C ILE A 28 16.63 11.44 8.65
N ALA A 29 16.72 11.25 9.96
CA ALA A 29 17.68 10.30 10.53
C ALA A 29 17.45 8.87 10.01
N GLY A 30 16.18 8.43 9.88
CA GLY A 30 15.82 7.16 9.28
C GLY A 30 16.22 7.05 7.79
N VAL A 31 16.05 8.13 7.02
CA VAL A 31 16.53 8.21 5.62
C VAL A 31 18.05 8.11 5.56
N LEU A 32 18.78 8.85 6.39
CA LEU A 32 20.25 8.80 6.42
C LEU A 32 20.77 7.41 6.80
N PHE A 33 20.19 6.79 7.82
CA PHE A 33 20.51 5.41 8.19
C PHE A 33 20.26 4.45 7.03
N GLY A 34 19.15 4.63 6.33
CA GLY A 34 18.82 3.81 5.17
C GLY A 34 19.74 4.01 3.97
N LEU A 35 20.23 5.22 3.73
CA LEU A 35 21.22 5.50 2.69
C LEU A 35 22.55 4.78 2.95
N VAL A 36 22.93 4.59 4.24
CA VAL A 36 24.07 3.74 4.61
C VAL A 36 23.80 2.30 4.17
N GLY A 37 22.62 1.76 4.43
CA GLY A 37 22.22 0.43 3.96
C GLY A 37 22.29 0.30 2.44
N VAL A 38 21.74 1.27 1.70
CA VAL A 38 21.78 1.34 0.23
C VAL A 38 23.22 1.31 -0.28
N PHE A 39 24.13 2.04 0.36
CA PHE A 39 25.54 2.04 -0.03
C PHE A 39 26.16 0.63 0.03
N PHE A 40 25.90 -0.13 1.10
CA PHE A 40 26.38 -1.51 1.22
C PHE A 40 25.77 -2.43 0.16
N VAL A 41 24.47 -2.30 -0.10
CA VAL A 41 23.78 -3.10 -1.13
C VAL A 41 24.36 -2.83 -2.52
N LEU A 42 24.58 -1.56 -2.87
CA LEU A 42 25.10 -1.19 -4.19
C LEU A 42 26.59 -1.56 -4.38
N ARG A 43 27.37 -1.55 -3.29
CA ARG A 43 28.80 -1.87 -3.31
C ARG A 43 29.05 -3.38 -3.32
N ASP A 44 28.42 -4.09 -2.39
CA ASP A 44 28.75 -5.49 -2.10
C ASP A 44 27.70 -6.46 -2.68
N GLY A 45 26.56 -5.97 -3.16
CA GLY A 45 25.48 -6.77 -3.73
C GLY A 45 24.57 -7.41 -2.67
N LEU A 46 23.66 -8.30 -3.09
CA LEU A 46 22.66 -8.92 -2.20
C LEU A 46 23.23 -9.85 -1.13
N GLN A 47 24.53 -10.18 -1.16
CA GLN A 47 25.18 -11.00 -0.13
C GLN A 47 25.18 -10.35 1.26
N VAL A 48 24.95 -9.03 1.36
CA VAL A 48 24.82 -8.32 2.63
C VAL A 48 23.46 -8.54 3.32
N THR A 49 22.55 -9.24 2.66
CA THR A 49 21.22 -9.59 3.16
C THR A 49 21.23 -10.97 3.82
N GLY A 50 20.17 -11.30 4.56
CA GLY A 50 19.95 -12.64 5.10
C GLY A 50 19.38 -13.63 4.08
N LEU A 51 19.24 -13.22 2.82
CA LEU A 51 18.64 -14.03 1.76
C LEU A 51 19.53 -15.24 1.43
N SER A 52 18.89 -16.28 0.89
CA SER A 52 19.59 -17.49 0.42
C SER A 52 18.93 -18.04 -0.83
N ASN A 53 19.59 -19.00 -1.49
CA ASN A 53 19.00 -19.70 -2.63
C ASN A 53 17.70 -20.46 -2.28
N LYS A 54 17.43 -20.71 -0.99
CA LYS A 54 16.19 -21.34 -0.52
C LYS A 54 15.10 -20.32 -0.19
N VAL A 55 15.49 -19.18 0.37
CA VAL A 55 14.61 -18.07 0.74
C VAL A 55 15.12 -16.81 0.03
N PRO A 56 14.79 -16.63 -1.27
CA PRO A 56 15.27 -15.53 -2.08
C PRO A 56 14.49 -14.23 -1.86
N TRP A 57 13.30 -14.29 -1.27
CA TRP A 57 12.49 -13.13 -0.93
C TRP A 57 12.33 -13.03 0.58
N GLY A 58 12.65 -11.86 1.11
CA GLY A 58 12.70 -11.59 2.55
C GLY A 58 11.90 -10.35 2.94
N LEU A 59 12.44 -9.60 3.89
CA LEU A 59 11.83 -8.40 4.47
C LEU A 59 11.41 -7.38 3.41
N TRP A 60 12.26 -7.16 2.39
CA TRP A 60 12.01 -6.19 1.34
C TRP A 60 10.76 -6.51 0.53
N ILE A 61 10.68 -7.69 -0.09
CA ILE A 61 9.46 -8.10 -0.81
C ILE A 61 8.24 -8.09 0.11
N SER A 62 8.36 -8.47 1.38
CA SER A 62 7.26 -8.34 2.33
C SER A 62 6.78 -6.88 2.52
N ILE A 63 7.69 -5.91 2.57
CA ILE A 63 7.36 -4.47 2.62
C ILE A 63 6.74 -4.00 1.30
N ASP A 64 7.31 -4.42 0.17
CA ASP A 64 6.82 -4.12 -1.18
C ASP A 64 5.34 -4.53 -1.33
N LEU A 65 5.04 -5.83 -1.16
CA LEU A 65 3.69 -6.37 -1.27
C LEU A 65 2.71 -5.67 -0.32
N SER A 66 3.17 -5.36 0.89
CA SER A 66 2.37 -4.67 1.91
C SER A 66 2.06 -3.23 1.48
N SER A 67 3.06 -2.49 1.01
CA SER A 67 2.94 -1.09 0.59
C SER A 67 1.97 -0.93 -0.57
N ILE A 68 2.08 -1.79 -1.60
CA ILE A 68 1.16 -1.78 -2.73
C ILE A 68 -0.27 -2.11 -2.28
N SER A 69 -0.43 -3.12 -1.41
CA SER A 69 -1.73 -3.49 -0.86
C SER A 69 -2.39 -2.30 -0.13
N LEU A 70 -1.64 -1.58 0.70
CA LEU A 70 -2.13 -0.41 1.42
C LEU A 70 -2.43 0.80 0.51
N GLY A 71 -1.83 0.87 -0.67
CA GLY A 71 -2.17 1.86 -1.70
C GLY A 71 -3.49 1.58 -2.43
N GLY A 72 -4.15 0.45 -2.17
CA GLY A 72 -5.31 -0.03 -2.92
C GLY A 72 -6.60 0.82 -2.83
N SER A 73 -6.64 1.84 -1.98
CA SER A 73 -7.79 2.75 -1.94
C SER A 73 -7.92 3.62 -3.20
N ALA A 74 -6.81 3.91 -3.89
CA ALA A 74 -6.79 4.86 -5.01
C ALA A 74 -7.71 4.44 -6.15
N PHE A 75 -7.64 3.18 -6.60
CA PHE A 75 -8.46 2.71 -7.71
C PHE A 75 -9.95 2.60 -7.34
N VAL A 76 -10.27 2.22 -6.09
CA VAL A 76 -11.67 2.14 -5.65
C VAL A 76 -12.30 3.52 -5.61
N PHE A 77 -11.59 4.50 -5.03
CA PHE A 77 -12.10 5.86 -4.96
C PHE A 77 -12.03 6.61 -6.29
N GLY A 78 -11.11 6.24 -7.19
CA GLY A 78 -11.10 6.70 -8.58
C GLY A 78 -12.42 6.34 -9.29
N VAL A 79 -12.89 5.09 -9.13
CA VAL A 79 -14.20 4.66 -9.65
C VAL A 79 -15.36 5.43 -9.01
N ILE A 80 -15.38 5.51 -7.68
CA ILE A 80 -16.45 6.18 -6.93
C ILE A 80 -16.57 7.66 -7.34
N VAL A 81 -15.45 8.35 -7.51
CA VAL A 81 -15.42 9.79 -7.81
C VAL A 81 -15.65 10.04 -9.31
N TYR A 82 -14.93 9.36 -10.20
CA TYR A 82 -14.95 9.68 -11.64
C TYR A 82 -16.00 8.90 -12.45
N LEU A 83 -16.25 7.63 -12.11
CA LEU A 83 -17.24 6.81 -12.82
C LEU A 83 -18.64 6.93 -12.23
N LEU A 84 -18.77 6.78 -10.90
CA LEU A 84 -20.05 6.92 -10.21
C LEU A 84 -20.43 8.39 -9.96
N ARG A 85 -19.52 9.34 -10.24
CA ARG A 85 -19.73 10.80 -10.12
C ARG A 85 -20.20 11.24 -8.74
N LEU A 86 -19.78 10.54 -7.69
CA LEU A 86 -20.16 10.86 -6.31
C LEU A 86 -19.27 11.98 -5.76
N LYS A 87 -19.64 13.23 -6.04
CA LYS A 87 -18.87 14.46 -5.69
C LYS A 87 -18.49 14.56 -4.21
N ARG A 88 -19.31 14.02 -3.29
CA ARG A 88 -19.01 14.03 -1.84
C ARG A 88 -17.69 13.34 -1.47
N PHE A 89 -17.20 12.42 -2.30
CA PHE A 89 -15.94 11.72 -2.09
C PHE A 89 -14.74 12.40 -2.77
N GLU A 90 -14.90 13.52 -3.48
CA GLU A 90 -13.82 14.14 -4.27
C GLU A 90 -12.60 14.50 -3.41
N VAL A 91 -12.82 15.14 -2.26
CA VAL A 91 -11.75 15.54 -1.32
C VAL A 91 -11.04 14.31 -0.73
N ILE A 92 -11.80 13.26 -0.39
CA ILE A 92 -11.24 11.99 0.08
C ILE A 92 -10.49 11.28 -1.06
N GLY A 93 -10.99 11.36 -2.29
CA GLY A 93 -10.40 10.76 -3.48
C GLY A 93 -8.99 11.31 -3.74
N LYS A 94 -8.78 12.62 -3.58
CA LYS A 94 -7.44 13.23 -3.63
C LYS A 94 -6.47 12.60 -2.62
N LEU A 95 -6.94 12.33 -1.40
CA LEU A 95 -6.14 11.62 -0.39
C LEU A 95 -5.91 10.15 -0.78
N ALA A 96 -6.90 9.47 -1.36
CA ALA A 96 -6.77 8.10 -1.83
C ALA A 96 -5.71 7.96 -2.93
N VAL A 97 -5.69 8.87 -3.91
CA VAL A 97 -4.66 8.93 -4.96
C VAL A 97 -3.27 9.15 -4.37
N LEU A 98 -3.14 10.08 -3.40
CA LEU A 98 -1.87 10.29 -2.69
C LEU A 98 -1.40 9.00 -1.99
N LEU A 99 -2.28 8.32 -1.24
CA LEU A 99 -1.93 7.07 -0.57
C LEU A 99 -1.54 5.97 -1.57
N GLY A 100 -2.22 5.89 -2.72
CA GLY A 100 -1.87 5.00 -3.82
C GLY A 100 -0.48 5.30 -4.39
N PHE A 101 -0.19 6.56 -4.70
CA PHE A 101 1.11 7.00 -5.17
C PHE A 101 2.23 6.68 -4.17
N LEU A 102 2.02 6.97 -2.89
CA LEU A 102 2.99 6.65 -1.84
C LEU A 102 3.18 5.13 -1.71
N GLY A 103 2.11 4.35 -1.77
CA GLY A 103 2.18 2.88 -1.73
C GLY A 103 3.01 2.30 -2.88
N TYR A 104 2.72 2.70 -4.13
CA TYR A 104 3.41 2.19 -5.32
C TYR A 104 4.84 2.75 -5.48
N SER A 105 5.10 4.01 -5.11
CA SER A 105 6.47 4.55 -5.17
C SER A 105 7.39 3.91 -4.13
N THR A 106 6.86 3.64 -2.92
CA THR A 106 7.57 2.92 -1.85
C THR A 106 7.93 1.50 -2.28
N ALA A 107 6.98 0.80 -2.90
CA ALA A 107 7.19 -0.49 -3.54
C ALA A 107 8.29 -0.47 -4.62
N GLY A 108 8.21 0.50 -5.54
CA GLY A 108 9.24 0.71 -6.55
C GLY A 108 10.63 0.97 -5.96
N MET A 109 10.72 1.74 -4.87
CA MET A 109 11.99 1.98 -4.16
C MET A 109 12.57 0.69 -3.56
N VAL A 110 11.73 -0.17 -2.98
CA VAL A 110 12.20 -1.46 -2.44
C VAL A 110 12.72 -2.35 -3.57
N LEU A 111 11.96 -2.48 -4.67
CA LEU A 111 12.33 -3.30 -5.80
C LEU A 111 13.66 -2.87 -6.43
N LEU A 112 13.96 -1.57 -6.45
CA LEU A 112 15.27 -1.09 -6.91
C LEU A 112 16.43 -1.71 -6.11
N PHE A 113 16.27 -1.96 -4.81
CA PHE A 113 17.34 -2.54 -4.00
C PHE A 113 17.29 -4.07 -3.91
N ASP A 114 16.12 -4.67 -4.07
CA ASP A 114 15.94 -6.12 -4.10
C ASP A 114 16.48 -6.75 -5.41
N LEU A 115 16.53 -5.97 -6.49
CA LEU A 115 17.13 -6.40 -7.75
C LEU A 115 18.66 -6.54 -7.64
N GLY A 116 19.19 -7.71 -7.98
CA GLY A 116 20.64 -7.93 -8.01
C GLY A 116 21.41 -7.05 -9.01
N GLN A 117 20.72 -6.42 -9.97
CA GLN A 117 21.30 -5.46 -10.93
C GLN A 117 20.35 -4.25 -11.12
N PRO A 118 20.34 -3.29 -10.18
CA PRO A 118 19.38 -2.18 -10.18
C PRO A 118 19.41 -1.32 -11.45
N PHE A 119 20.61 -1.07 -12.00
CA PHE A 119 20.78 -0.24 -13.20
C PHE A 119 20.16 -0.82 -14.47
N ARG A 120 19.75 -2.10 -14.44
CA ARG A 120 19.04 -2.77 -15.55
C ARG A 120 17.52 -2.78 -15.39
N PHE A 121 16.96 -2.04 -14.44
CA PHE A 121 15.51 -1.96 -14.21
C PHE A 121 14.68 -1.60 -15.46
N TRP A 122 15.26 -0.89 -16.43
CA TRP A 122 14.58 -0.54 -17.69
C TRP A 122 14.43 -1.73 -18.67
N HIS A 123 15.16 -2.83 -18.49
CA HIS A 123 15.17 -3.95 -19.45
C HIS A 123 13.79 -4.55 -19.69
N PRO A 124 12.95 -4.88 -18.68
CA PRO A 124 11.63 -5.47 -18.90
C PRO A 124 10.67 -4.58 -19.69
N ILE A 125 10.90 -3.26 -19.71
CA ILE A 125 10.09 -2.28 -20.45
C ILE A 125 10.38 -2.36 -21.95
N VAL A 126 11.63 -2.68 -22.33
CA VAL A 126 12.08 -2.76 -23.72
C VAL A 126 12.05 -4.20 -24.25
N PHE A 127 12.51 -5.15 -23.45
CA PHE A 127 12.62 -6.57 -23.79
C PHE A 127 11.50 -7.35 -23.11
N TRP A 128 10.41 -7.54 -23.85
CA TRP A 128 9.19 -8.12 -23.30
C TRP A 128 9.30 -9.63 -23.12
N GLN A 129 8.80 -10.12 -21.97
CA GLN A 129 8.62 -11.55 -21.71
C GLN A 129 7.18 -11.82 -21.27
N PRO A 130 6.22 -11.91 -22.22
CA PRO A 130 4.79 -12.00 -21.92
C PRO A 130 4.38 -13.30 -21.23
N HIS A 131 5.24 -14.33 -21.21
CA HIS A 131 4.98 -15.57 -20.48
C HIS A 131 5.32 -15.51 -18.99
N SER A 132 5.91 -14.39 -18.52
CA SER A 132 6.27 -14.21 -17.10
C SER A 132 5.26 -13.31 -16.39
N LEU A 133 4.69 -13.81 -15.29
CA LEU A 133 3.83 -13.01 -14.42
C LEU A 133 4.60 -11.83 -13.79
N LEU A 134 5.90 -11.99 -13.51
CA LEU A 134 6.72 -10.89 -12.99
C LEU A 134 6.91 -9.77 -14.02
N TRP A 135 6.96 -10.10 -15.32
CA TRP A 135 6.99 -9.09 -16.38
C TRP A 135 5.66 -8.34 -16.44
N GLU A 136 4.52 -9.05 -16.40
CA GLU A 136 3.19 -8.43 -16.37
C GLU A 136 3.05 -7.49 -15.16
N VAL A 137 3.43 -7.97 -13.98
CA VAL A 137 3.45 -7.19 -12.72
C VAL A 137 4.30 -5.92 -12.90
N THR A 138 5.51 -6.05 -13.46
CA THR A 138 6.41 -4.91 -13.71
C THR A 138 5.77 -3.87 -14.63
N MET A 139 5.18 -4.30 -15.75
CA MET A 139 4.51 -3.39 -16.68
C MET A 139 3.30 -2.71 -16.04
N CYS A 140 2.49 -3.44 -15.27
CA CYS A 140 1.35 -2.87 -14.58
C CYS A 140 1.77 -1.85 -13.51
N VAL A 141 2.83 -2.11 -12.76
CA VAL A 141 3.38 -1.15 -11.77
C VAL A 141 3.85 0.13 -12.45
N VAL A 142 4.63 0.03 -13.54
CA VAL A 142 5.15 1.21 -14.27
C VAL A 142 4.01 2.04 -14.85
N LEU A 143 3.06 1.39 -15.54
CA LEU A 143 1.93 2.08 -16.16
C LEU A 143 0.99 2.68 -15.11
N TYR A 144 0.68 1.94 -14.04
CA TYR A 144 -0.21 2.43 -12.99
C TYR A 144 0.43 3.55 -12.16
N LEU A 145 1.74 3.47 -11.87
CA LEU A 145 2.45 4.58 -11.22
C LEU A 145 2.41 5.84 -12.10
N THR A 146 2.48 5.69 -13.42
CA THR A 146 2.31 6.81 -14.36
C THR A 146 0.90 7.40 -14.28
N VAL A 147 -0.14 6.57 -14.18
CA VAL A 147 -1.53 7.03 -13.97
C VAL A 147 -1.67 7.74 -12.62
N LEU A 148 -1.10 7.20 -11.54
CA LEU A 148 -1.15 7.83 -10.21
C LEU A 148 -0.44 9.18 -10.20
N VAL A 149 0.70 9.31 -10.89
CA VAL A 149 1.38 10.60 -11.08
C VAL A 149 0.48 11.56 -11.86
N ALA A 150 -0.15 11.10 -12.94
CA ALA A 150 -1.07 11.89 -13.74
C ALA A 150 -2.30 12.36 -12.92
N GLU A 151 -2.83 11.54 -12.02
CA GLU A 151 -3.93 11.92 -11.12
C GLU A 151 -3.47 12.84 -9.97
N LEU A 152 -2.21 12.73 -9.53
CA LEU A 152 -1.65 13.54 -8.45
C LEU A 152 -1.22 14.93 -8.91
N ILE A 153 -0.76 15.09 -10.17
CA ILE A 153 -0.32 16.38 -10.74
C ILE A 153 -1.38 17.48 -10.54
N PRO A 154 -2.66 17.31 -10.91
CA PRO A 154 -3.70 18.31 -10.68
C PRO A 154 -3.76 18.79 -9.23
N VAL A 155 -3.68 17.85 -8.27
CA VAL A 155 -3.73 18.15 -6.84
C VAL A 155 -2.51 18.95 -6.37
N ILE A 156 -1.34 18.69 -6.93
CA ILE A 156 -0.12 19.46 -6.65
C ILE A 156 -0.20 20.86 -7.27
N VAL A 157 -0.70 20.97 -8.51
CA VAL A 157 -0.78 22.24 -9.25
C VAL A 157 -1.83 23.19 -8.68
N GLU A 158 -2.85 22.67 -7.99
CA GLU A 158 -3.79 23.49 -7.20
C GLU A 158 -3.11 24.26 -6.04
N HIS A 159 -1.85 23.93 -5.70
CA HIS A 159 -1.14 24.59 -4.60
C HIS A 159 -0.94 26.09 -4.88
N PRO A 160 -1.13 26.98 -3.88
CA PRO A 160 -1.00 28.43 -4.06
C PRO A 160 0.34 28.88 -4.66
N PHE A 161 1.39 28.08 -4.50
CA PHE A 161 2.68 28.29 -5.15
C PHE A 161 2.56 28.47 -6.67
N PHE A 162 1.67 27.74 -7.36
CA PHE A 162 1.47 27.84 -8.82
C PHE A 162 0.55 29.01 -9.22
N ASP A 163 -0.13 29.65 -8.27
CA ASP A 163 -1.00 30.81 -8.46
C ASP A 163 -0.27 32.11 -8.08
N GLY A 164 0.66 32.54 -8.92
CA GLY A 164 1.20 33.90 -8.85
C GLY A 164 2.14 34.19 -7.68
N HIS A 165 2.89 33.20 -7.19
CA HIS A 165 3.93 33.40 -6.18
C HIS A 165 4.98 34.43 -6.62
N GLU A 166 5.50 35.24 -5.70
CA GLU A 166 6.49 36.31 -5.94
C GLU A 166 7.74 35.82 -6.72
N LEU A 167 8.11 34.55 -6.52
CA LEU A 167 9.22 33.89 -7.22
C LEU A 167 8.99 33.75 -8.74
N HIS A 168 7.74 33.75 -9.22
CA HIS A 168 7.43 33.72 -10.65
C HIS A 168 7.77 35.03 -11.36
N GLU A 169 7.72 36.16 -10.64
CA GLU A 169 8.13 37.46 -11.17
C GLU A 169 9.66 37.56 -11.20
N LYS A 170 10.34 36.94 -10.24
CA LYS A 170 11.81 36.92 -10.16
C LYS A 170 12.48 35.95 -11.15
N TYR A 171 11.84 34.82 -11.48
CA TYR A 171 12.39 33.81 -12.40
C TYR A 171 11.39 33.42 -13.51
N PRO A 172 11.58 33.87 -14.76
CA PRO A 172 10.63 33.62 -15.85
C PRO A 172 10.52 32.14 -16.25
N ILE A 173 11.54 31.33 -15.94
CA ILE A 173 11.52 29.87 -16.14
C ILE A 173 10.45 29.23 -15.27
N LEU A 174 10.32 29.63 -14.00
CA LEU A 174 9.30 29.09 -13.09
C LEU A 174 7.89 29.44 -13.58
N LYS A 175 7.70 30.64 -14.13
CA LYS A 175 6.42 31.05 -14.73
C LYS A 175 6.04 30.17 -15.93
N LYS A 176 7.00 29.82 -16.80
CA LYS A 176 6.78 28.89 -17.92
C LYS A 176 6.41 27.48 -17.45
N ILE A 177 7.11 26.97 -16.43
CA ILE A 177 6.82 25.64 -15.84
C ILE A 177 5.42 25.64 -15.23
N ALA A 178 5.06 26.67 -14.46
CA ALA A 178 3.73 26.79 -13.87
C ALA A 178 2.62 26.86 -14.93
N ALA A 179 2.84 27.62 -16.02
CA ALA A 179 1.90 27.69 -17.13
C ALA A 179 1.72 26.35 -17.85
N PHE A 180 2.83 25.63 -18.11
CA PHE A 180 2.79 24.29 -18.68
C PHE A 180 2.04 23.31 -17.76
N ALA A 181 2.35 23.33 -16.45
CA ALA A 181 1.69 22.47 -15.47
C ALA A 181 0.17 22.73 -15.41
N LYS A 182 -0.26 24.01 -15.47
CA LYS A 182 -1.70 24.35 -15.55
C LYS A 182 -2.36 23.84 -16.84
N SER A 183 -1.67 23.97 -17.97
CA SER A 183 -2.17 23.44 -19.25
C SER A 183 -2.31 21.91 -19.20
N LEU A 184 -1.32 21.22 -18.64
CA LEU A 184 -1.35 19.78 -18.42
C LEU A 184 -2.51 19.37 -17.49
N THR A 185 -2.71 20.09 -16.38
CA THR A 185 -3.84 19.86 -15.46
C THR A 185 -5.20 19.96 -16.15
N HIS A 186 -5.41 20.94 -17.02
CA HIS A 186 -6.66 21.06 -17.79
C HIS A 186 -6.89 19.84 -18.71
N TRP A 187 -5.83 19.36 -19.37
CA TRP A 187 -5.91 18.14 -20.18
C TRP A 187 -6.19 16.89 -19.33
N LEU A 188 -5.52 16.77 -18.18
CA LEU A 188 -5.70 15.65 -17.25
C LEU A 188 -7.10 15.60 -16.64
N HIS A 189 -7.69 16.75 -16.28
CA HIS A 189 -9.08 16.79 -15.81
C HIS A 189 -10.06 16.31 -16.88
N LYS A 190 -9.85 16.70 -18.14
CA LYS A 190 -10.67 16.21 -19.26
C LYS A 190 -10.48 14.70 -19.49
N ALA A 191 -9.27 14.20 -19.31
CA ALA A 191 -8.94 12.77 -19.40
C ALA A 191 -9.31 11.96 -18.15
N GLY A 192 -9.76 12.60 -17.05
CA GLY A 192 -9.99 11.99 -15.75
C GLY A 192 -10.80 10.69 -15.78
N PRO A 193 -11.96 10.62 -16.46
CA PRO A 193 -12.72 9.37 -16.55
C PRO A 193 -11.95 8.23 -17.25
N ILE A 194 -11.16 8.54 -18.28
CA ILE A 194 -10.35 7.55 -18.99
C ILE A 194 -9.22 7.06 -18.09
N LEU A 195 -8.52 8.00 -17.42
CA LEU A 195 -7.47 7.67 -16.45
C LEU A 195 -8.01 6.80 -15.31
N ALA A 196 -9.22 7.05 -14.83
CA ALA A 196 -9.85 6.23 -13.80
C ALA A 196 -10.15 4.81 -14.28
N VAL A 197 -10.62 4.62 -15.52
CA VAL A 197 -10.83 3.27 -16.11
C VAL A 197 -9.51 2.55 -16.30
N VAL A 198 -8.53 3.21 -16.92
CA VAL A 198 -7.20 2.63 -17.16
C VAL A 198 -6.52 2.28 -15.83
N GLY A 199 -6.57 3.19 -14.86
CA GLY A 199 -6.05 3.00 -13.52
C GLY A 199 -6.71 1.83 -12.79
N LEU A 200 -8.04 1.71 -12.88
CA LEU A 200 -8.77 0.57 -12.34
C LEU A 200 -8.29 -0.74 -12.97
N THR A 201 -8.29 -0.82 -14.30
CA THR A 201 -7.89 -2.03 -15.03
C THR A 201 -6.46 -2.44 -14.67
N LEU A 202 -5.51 -1.50 -14.76
CA LEU A 202 -4.10 -1.78 -14.44
C LEU A 202 -3.90 -2.18 -12.98
N SER A 203 -4.61 -1.56 -12.04
CA SER A 203 -4.49 -1.91 -10.63
C SER A 203 -5.12 -3.28 -10.31
N LEU A 204 -6.25 -3.63 -10.94
CA LEU A 204 -6.86 -4.95 -10.79
C LEU A 204 -5.96 -6.04 -11.38
N LEU A 205 -5.45 -5.83 -12.60
CA LEU A 205 -4.50 -6.73 -13.25
C LEU A 205 -3.26 -6.92 -12.37
N HIS A 206 -2.67 -5.82 -11.90
CA HIS A 206 -1.51 -5.89 -11.04
C HIS A 206 -1.76 -6.74 -9.77
N GLN A 207 -2.80 -6.44 -8.99
CA GLN A 207 -3.09 -7.17 -7.76
C GLN A 207 -3.41 -8.64 -8.03
N ALA A 208 -4.15 -8.93 -9.10
CA ALA A 208 -4.47 -10.29 -9.50
C ALA A 208 -3.22 -11.07 -9.92
N SER A 209 -2.38 -10.50 -10.79
CA SER A 209 -1.15 -11.14 -11.28
C SER A 209 -0.10 -11.31 -10.18
N LEU A 210 -0.06 -10.40 -9.21
CA LEU A 210 0.77 -10.54 -8.01
C LEU A 210 0.33 -11.77 -7.18
N GLY A 211 -0.98 -11.98 -7.01
CA GLY A 211 -1.51 -13.19 -6.38
C GLY A 211 -1.26 -14.45 -7.23
N ALA A 212 -1.37 -14.32 -8.55
CA ALA A 212 -1.09 -15.40 -9.50
C ALA A 212 0.38 -15.85 -9.45
N THR A 213 1.31 -14.93 -9.21
CA THR A 213 2.76 -15.21 -9.12
C THR A 213 3.05 -16.27 -8.06
N TYR A 214 2.30 -16.24 -6.95
CA TYR A 214 2.37 -17.28 -5.93
C TYR A 214 1.58 -18.53 -6.35
N SER A 215 0.35 -18.36 -6.83
CA SER A 215 -0.57 -19.50 -6.98
C SER A 215 -0.31 -20.46 -8.12
N VAL A 216 0.40 -20.07 -9.17
CA VAL A 216 0.69 -20.97 -10.29
C VAL A 216 1.81 -21.97 -10.00
N LEU A 217 2.50 -21.82 -8.87
CA LEU A 217 3.66 -22.63 -8.50
C LEU A 217 3.24 -23.97 -7.87
N PHE A 218 2.91 -24.95 -8.71
CA PHE A 218 2.52 -26.30 -8.27
C PHE A 218 3.54 -26.96 -7.32
N GLY A 219 4.83 -26.69 -7.49
CA GLY A 219 5.88 -27.19 -6.60
C GLY A 219 5.87 -26.63 -5.18
N ARG A 220 4.96 -25.70 -4.86
CA ARG A 220 4.84 -25.01 -3.57
C ARG A 220 3.41 -25.15 -3.04
N GLY A 221 3.11 -26.27 -2.40
CA GLY A 221 1.75 -26.64 -1.92
C GLY A 221 0.97 -25.52 -1.23
N VAL A 222 1.54 -24.85 -0.21
CA VAL A 222 0.84 -23.75 0.50
C VAL A 222 0.56 -22.52 -0.39
N TRP A 223 1.32 -22.33 -1.47
CA TRP A 223 1.09 -21.24 -2.43
C TRP A 223 0.08 -21.62 -3.49
N PHE A 224 0.09 -22.88 -3.93
CA PHE A 224 -0.71 -23.35 -5.04
C PHE A 224 -2.21 -23.28 -4.73
N ASN A 225 -2.87 -22.25 -5.24
CA ASN A 225 -4.25 -21.93 -4.91
C ASN A 225 -4.92 -20.99 -5.92
N GLN A 226 -5.99 -21.46 -6.56
CA GLN A 226 -6.72 -20.72 -7.59
C GLN A 226 -7.34 -19.40 -7.12
N SER A 227 -7.61 -19.25 -5.82
CA SER A 227 -8.30 -18.07 -5.29
C SER A 227 -7.36 -16.92 -4.89
N ALA A 228 -6.03 -17.14 -4.87
CA ALA A 228 -5.05 -16.13 -4.45
C ALA A 228 -5.13 -14.80 -5.25
N PRO A 229 -5.31 -14.78 -6.59
CA PRO A 229 -5.47 -13.53 -7.34
C PRO A 229 -6.62 -12.65 -6.81
N VAL A 230 -7.75 -13.28 -6.50
CA VAL A 230 -8.95 -12.59 -6.00
C VAL A 230 -8.72 -12.08 -4.58
N GLN A 231 -8.10 -12.90 -3.72
CA GLN A 231 -7.76 -12.49 -2.36
C GLN A 231 -6.76 -11.32 -2.32
N PHE A 232 -5.79 -11.28 -3.25
CA PHE A 232 -4.85 -10.17 -3.33
C PHE A 232 -5.57 -8.87 -3.68
N VAL A 233 -6.50 -8.89 -4.63
CA VAL A 233 -7.35 -7.71 -4.94
C VAL A 233 -8.14 -7.27 -3.70
N PHE A 234 -8.90 -8.17 -3.06
CA PHE A 234 -9.73 -7.79 -1.91
C PHE A 234 -8.93 -7.41 -0.66
N SER A 235 -7.73 -7.98 -0.45
CA SER A 235 -6.84 -7.56 0.63
C SER A 235 -6.30 -6.15 0.42
N ALA A 236 -5.98 -5.77 -0.83
CA ALA A 236 -5.58 -4.41 -1.16
C ALA A 236 -6.73 -3.41 -0.97
N MET A 237 -7.95 -3.78 -1.37
CA MET A 237 -9.13 -2.94 -1.15
C MET A 237 -9.44 -2.79 0.35
N SER A 238 -9.43 -3.90 1.10
CA SER A 238 -9.70 -3.94 2.54
C SER A 238 -8.70 -3.08 3.33
N GLY A 239 -7.41 -3.39 3.21
CA GLY A 239 -6.35 -2.68 3.93
C GLY A 239 -6.20 -1.24 3.47
N GLY A 240 -6.28 -0.99 2.16
CA GLY A 240 -6.14 0.35 1.59
C GLY A 240 -7.27 1.30 2.00
N ILE A 241 -8.53 0.86 1.95
CA ILE A 241 -9.67 1.72 2.35
C ILE A 241 -9.70 1.91 3.86
N ALA A 242 -9.31 0.90 4.65
CA ALA A 242 -9.13 1.07 6.09
C ALA A 242 -8.03 2.09 6.41
N LEU A 243 -6.91 2.09 5.67
CA LEU A 243 -5.87 3.11 5.78
C LEU A 243 -6.37 4.49 5.36
N LEU A 244 -7.14 4.58 4.27
CA LEU A 244 -7.77 5.82 3.82
C LEU A 244 -8.73 6.38 4.88
N PHE A 245 -9.51 5.54 5.53
CA PHE A 245 -10.38 5.97 6.63
C PHE A 245 -9.55 6.50 7.81
N PHE A 246 -8.51 5.78 8.22
CA PHE A 246 -7.64 6.18 9.32
C PHE A 246 -6.95 7.53 9.03
N MET A 247 -6.26 7.62 7.90
CA MET A 247 -5.54 8.82 7.48
C MET A 247 -6.49 9.96 7.13
N GLY A 248 -7.64 9.68 6.52
CA GLY A 248 -8.68 10.66 6.24
C GLY A 248 -9.28 11.25 7.49
N THR A 249 -9.50 10.45 8.54
CA THR A 249 -9.95 10.96 9.84
C THR A 249 -8.86 11.86 10.46
N LEU A 250 -7.59 11.44 10.41
CA LEU A 250 -6.48 12.26 10.90
C LEU A 250 -6.37 13.60 10.14
N VAL A 251 -6.41 13.59 8.81
CA VAL A 251 -6.23 14.78 7.99
C VAL A 251 -7.46 15.70 8.03
N PHE A 252 -8.67 15.17 7.82
CA PHE A 252 -9.87 15.98 7.62
C PHE A 252 -10.71 16.21 8.88
N ARG A 253 -10.54 15.40 9.93
CA ARG A 253 -11.24 15.61 11.20
C ARG A 253 -10.35 16.25 12.25
N VAL A 254 -9.10 15.79 12.37
CA VAL A 254 -8.16 16.29 13.39
C VAL A 254 -7.40 17.50 12.88
N MET A 255 -6.78 17.42 11.69
CA MET A 255 -5.93 18.51 11.20
C MET A 255 -6.71 19.64 10.51
N ARG A 256 -7.73 19.29 9.72
CA ARG A 256 -8.47 20.25 8.88
C ARG A 256 -9.99 20.07 9.04
N PRO A 257 -10.53 20.30 10.26
CA PRO A 257 -11.93 20.04 10.56
C PRO A 257 -12.87 20.79 9.60
N GLY A 258 -13.91 20.09 9.14
CA GLY A 258 -14.93 20.65 8.26
C GLY A 258 -14.63 20.55 6.75
N MET A 259 -13.45 20.08 6.36
CA MET A 259 -13.14 19.85 4.92
C MET A 259 -13.92 18.69 4.30
N VAL A 260 -14.27 17.69 5.12
CA VAL A 260 -15.04 16.52 4.73
C VAL A 260 -16.11 16.32 5.77
N THR A 261 -17.34 16.00 5.34
CA THR A 261 -18.44 15.75 6.27
C THR A 261 -18.23 14.42 7.00
N ASP A 262 -18.61 14.39 8.29
CA ASP A 262 -18.50 13.18 9.12
C ASP A 262 -19.26 11.99 8.49
N ASP A 263 -20.40 12.23 7.84
CA ASP A 263 -21.16 11.18 7.13
C ASP A 263 -20.37 10.53 5.99
N THR A 264 -19.56 11.31 5.27
CA THR A 264 -18.69 10.78 4.22
C THR A 264 -17.61 9.90 4.82
N LEU A 265 -16.97 10.31 5.93
CA LEU A 265 -15.98 9.48 6.62
C LEU A 265 -16.59 8.18 7.17
N TYR A 266 -17.82 8.23 7.71
CA TYR A 266 -18.53 7.03 8.11
C TYR A 266 -18.83 6.11 6.93
N ASP A 267 -19.19 6.64 5.76
CA ASP A 267 -19.38 5.81 4.56
C ASP A 267 -18.06 5.15 4.11
N VAL A 268 -16.91 5.82 4.21
CA VAL A 268 -15.60 5.19 3.95
C VAL A 268 -15.34 4.04 4.93
N ALA A 269 -15.61 4.23 6.22
CA ALA A 269 -15.49 3.15 7.21
C ALA A 269 -16.39 1.96 6.87
N ARG A 270 -17.64 2.21 6.44
CA ARG A 270 -18.58 1.15 6.07
C ARG A 270 -18.12 0.36 4.85
N ILE A 271 -17.58 1.05 3.85
CA ILE A 271 -17.00 0.40 2.67
C ILE A 271 -15.82 -0.47 3.08
N ALA A 272 -14.91 0.04 3.92
CA ALA A 272 -13.80 -0.75 4.46
C ALA A 272 -14.30 -1.99 5.20
N GLY A 273 -15.31 -1.83 6.07
CA GLY A 273 -15.89 -2.92 6.85
C GLY A 273 -16.54 -4.01 6.00
N GLY A 274 -17.35 -3.61 5.01
CA GLY A 274 -17.99 -4.55 4.09
C GLY A 274 -16.98 -5.36 3.27
N ILE A 275 -15.93 -4.71 2.75
CA ILE A 275 -14.88 -5.39 1.99
C ILE A 275 -14.04 -6.29 2.91
N THR A 276 -13.76 -5.86 4.15
CA THR A 276 -13.05 -6.69 5.14
C THR A 276 -13.82 -7.97 5.43
N LEU A 277 -15.14 -7.89 5.62
CA LEU A 277 -15.98 -9.07 5.87
C LEU A 277 -16.03 -10.00 4.66
N LEU A 278 -16.16 -9.46 3.46
CA LEU A 278 -16.11 -10.24 2.22
C LEU A 278 -14.76 -10.96 2.08
N LEU A 279 -13.65 -10.27 2.32
CA LEU A 279 -12.32 -10.88 2.31
C LEU A 279 -12.20 -11.98 3.37
N THR A 280 -12.70 -11.74 4.58
CA THR A 280 -12.68 -12.72 5.67
C THR A 280 -13.43 -13.99 5.27
N TYR A 281 -14.60 -13.85 4.65
CA TYR A 281 -15.37 -14.97 4.09
C TYR A 281 -14.56 -15.74 3.04
N LEU A 282 -13.95 -15.04 2.07
CA LEU A 282 -13.13 -15.67 1.03
C LEU A 282 -11.92 -16.41 1.63
N ARG A 283 -11.26 -15.84 2.66
CA ARG A 283 -10.12 -16.47 3.35
C ARG A 283 -10.53 -17.73 4.13
N LEU A 284 -11.70 -17.72 4.77
CA LEU A 284 -12.22 -18.90 5.46
C LEU A 284 -12.56 -20.02 4.48
N TRP A 285 -13.19 -19.68 3.35
CA TRP A 285 -13.49 -20.64 2.29
C TRP A 285 -12.23 -21.24 1.70
N ASP A 286 -11.25 -20.39 1.41
CA ASP A 286 -9.94 -20.80 0.92
C ASP A 286 -9.25 -21.77 1.86
N TRP A 287 -9.17 -21.43 3.14
CA TRP A 287 -8.59 -22.30 4.15
C TRP A 287 -9.31 -23.65 4.21
N ALA A 288 -10.64 -23.67 4.13
CA ALA A 288 -11.42 -24.91 4.13
C ALA A 288 -11.11 -25.76 2.89
N VAL A 289 -11.06 -25.16 1.71
CA VAL A 289 -10.71 -25.88 0.46
C VAL A 289 -9.29 -26.44 0.56
N THR A 290 -8.32 -25.63 0.96
CA THR A 290 -6.90 -26.00 0.96
C THR A 290 -6.52 -26.97 2.07
N ASN A 291 -7.08 -26.85 3.29
CA ASN A 291 -6.66 -27.65 4.45
C ASN A 291 -7.67 -28.73 4.86
N TYR A 292 -8.97 -28.55 4.58
CA TYR A 292 -10.01 -29.48 5.03
C TYR A 292 -10.51 -30.37 3.89
N TYR A 293 -10.77 -29.83 2.70
CA TYR A 293 -11.34 -30.60 1.58
C TYR A 293 -10.33 -31.16 0.59
N SER A 294 -9.11 -30.63 0.52
CA SER A 294 -8.08 -31.11 -0.42
C SER A 294 -7.55 -32.50 -0.08
N PHE A 295 -7.58 -32.88 1.21
CA PHE A 295 -6.92 -34.06 1.76
C PHE A 295 -5.45 -34.23 1.32
N ASP A 296 -4.79 -33.12 0.99
CA ASP A 296 -3.42 -33.16 0.48
C ASP A 296 -2.41 -33.34 1.63
N ARG A 297 -1.72 -34.48 1.61
CA ARG A 297 -0.73 -34.82 2.62
C ARG A 297 0.43 -33.81 2.64
N ASN A 298 0.86 -33.30 1.49
CA ASN A 298 1.94 -32.32 1.39
C ASN A 298 1.56 -31.01 2.10
N ILE A 299 0.34 -30.51 1.87
CA ILE A 299 -0.14 -29.27 2.49
C ILE A 299 -0.25 -29.45 4.01
N SER A 300 -0.77 -30.58 4.49
CA SER A 300 -0.86 -30.85 5.93
C SER A 300 0.52 -30.86 6.61
N LEU A 301 1.51 -31.51 5.99
CA LEU A 301 2.89 -31.56 6.48
C LEU A 301 3.57 -30.18 6.44
N GLN A 302 3.32 -29.38 5.40
CA GLN A 302 3.84 -28.00 5.32
C GLN A 302 3.25 -27.13 6.43
N THR A 303 1.94 -27.20 6.65
CA THR A 303 1.27 -26.47 7.73
C THR A 303 1.77 -26.90 9.11
N GLU A 304 2.00 -28.20 9.34
CA GLU A 304 2.59 -28.71 10.58
C GLU A 304 4.01 -28.18 10.80
N ALA A 305 4.86 -28.26 9.77
CA ALA A 305 6.23 -27.73 9.82
C ALA A 305 6.27 -26.22 10.06
N LEU A 306 5.35 -25.46 9.43
CA LEU A 306 5.22 -24.02 9.67
C LEU A 306 4.82 -23.73 11.12
N ASN A 307 3.87 -24.47 11.68
CA ASN A 307 3.44 -24.31 13.08
C ASN A 307 4.54 -24.64 14.09
N ALA A 308 5.49 -25.51 13.74
CA ALA A 308 6.64 -25.83 14.59
C ALA A 308 7.64 -24.67 14.72
N VAL A 309 7.68 -23.75 13.75
CA VAL A 309 8.69 -22.68 13.68
C VAL A 309 8.08 -21.29 13.86
N ALA A 310 6.81 -21.13 13.53
CA ALA A 310 6.07 -19.88 13.63
C ALA A 310 4.61 -20.16 13.98
N PRO A 311 3.89 -19.22 14.61
CA PRO A 311 2.47 -19.38 14.93
C PRO A 311 1.58 -19.22 13.67
N TYR A 312 1.81 -20.01 12.62
CA TYR A 312 1.19 -19.86 11.29
C TYR A 312 -0.34 -19.98 11.33
N SER A 313 -0.85 -21.06 11.92
CA SER A 313 -2.30 -21.27 12.07
C SER A 313 -2.94 -20.22 12.98
N LEU A 314 -2.26 -19.80 14.04
CA LEU A 314 -2.75 -18.76 14.95
C LEU A 314 -2.81 -17.39 14.24
N ALA A 315 -1.79 -17.06 13.44
CA ALA A 315 -1.76 -15.85 12.64
C ALA A 315 -2.91 -15.81 11.62
N PHE A 316 -3.27 -16.96 11.04
CA PHE A 316 -4.47 -17.06 10.21
C PHE A 316 -5.76 -16.83 11.01
N TRP A 317 -6.02 -17.67 12.03
CA TRP A 317 -7.30 -17.64 12.76
C TRP A 317 -7.53 -16.34 13.51
N LEU A 318 -6.52 -15.82 14.18
CA LEU A 318 -6.63 -14.56 14.91
C LEU A 318 -6.49 -13.36 13.98
N GLY A 319 -5.43 -13.32 13.19
CA GLY A 319 -5.01 -12.13 12.44
C GLY A 319 -5.69 -11.94 11.08
N GLN A 320 -6.22 -13.00 10.47
CA GLN A 320 -6.85 -12.94 9.14
C GLN A 320 -8.33 -13.34 9.13
N ALA A 321 -8.82 -14.00 10.19
CA ALA A 321 -10.23 -14.37 10.32
C ALA A 321 -10.95 -13.63 11.47
N LEU A 322 -10.67 -13.96 12.74
CA LEU A 322 -11.45 -13.47 13.87
C LEU A 322 -11.37 -11.95 14.04
N LEU A 323 -10.15 -11.38 14.13
CA LEU A 323 -10.00 -9.94 14.33
C LEU A 323 -10.56 -9.15 13.14
N PRO A 324 -10.26 -9.50 11.87
CA PRO A 324 -10.89 -8.85 10.71
C PRO A 324 -12.42 -8.98 10.68
N ALA A 325 -12.99 -10.11 11.10
CA ALA A 325 -14.44 -10.27 11.18
C ALA A 325 -15.06 -9.29 12.20
N ILE A 326 -14.45 -9.15 13.37
CA ILE A 326 -14.90 -8.20 14.41
C ILE A 326 -14.74 -6.76 13.89
N ALA A 327 -13.57 -6.42 13.38
CA ALA A 327 -13.29 -5.07 12.88
C ALA A 327 -14.18 -4.70 11.70
N GLY A 328 -14.36 -5.62 10.74
CA GLY A 328 -15.24 -5.45 9.61
C GLY A 328 -16.69 -5.18 10.03
N SER A 329 -17.19 -5.92 11.04
CA SER A 329 -18.52 -5.70 11.60
C SER A 329 -18.66 -4.33 12.27
N VAL A 330 -17.69 -3.94 13.11
CA VAL A 330 -17.69 -2.63 13.79
C VAL A 330 -17.65 -1.48 12.78
N LEU A 331 -16.79 -1.57 11.77
CA LEU A 331 -16.66 -0.56 10.72
C LEU A 331 -17.91 -0.49 9.83
N LEU A 332 -18.52 -1.63 9.50
CA LEU A 332 -19.78 -1.66 8.76
C LEU A 332 -20.93 -1.00 9.54
N SER A 333 -20.88 -1.05 10.88
CA SER A 333 -21.80 -0.36 11.79
C SER A 333 -21.39 1.06 12.15
N ALA A 334 -20.46 1.70 11.41
CA ALA A 334 -19.93 3.02 11.77
C ALA A 334 -20.99 4.12 11.99
N LYS A 335 -22.08 4.12 11.21
CA LYS A 335 -23.19 5.08 11.38
C LYS A 335 -24.01 4.88 12.65
N SER A 336 -23.95 3.70 13.26
CA SER A 336 -24.56 3.42 14.56
C SER A 336 -23.60 3.73 15.71
N VAL A 337 -22.31 3.38 15.56
CA VAL A 337 -21.28 3.61 16.58
C VAL A 337 -20.96 5.09 16.77
N LYS A 338 -20.85 5.86 15.68
CA LYS A 338 -20.59 7.31 15.66
C LYS A 338 -19.43 7.78 16.56
N ASN A 339 -18.40 6.95 16.75
CA ASN A 339 -17.23 7.29 17.56
C ASN A 339 -15.95 7.06 16.75
N PHE A 340 -15.36 8.15 16.25
CA PHE A 340 -14.16 8.10 15.41
C PHE A 340 -12.95 7.45 16.11
N ARG A 341 -12.75 7.67 17.41
CA ARG A 341 -11.59 7.09 18.12
C ARG A 341 -11.68 5.56 18.14
N TYR A 342 -12.88 5.05 18.40
CA TYR A 342 -13.16 3.62 18.37
C TYR A 342 -13.02 3.07 16.95
N LEU A 343 -13.64 3.71 15.95
CA LEU A 343 -13.57 3.28 14.57
C LEU A 343 -12.14 3.30 14.02
N MET A 344 -11.32 4.31 14.36
CA MET A 344 -9.91 4.36 13.97
C MET A 344 -9.10 3.25 14.60
N ALA A 345 -9.38 2.87 15.85
CA ALA A 345 -8.71 1.72 16.49
C ALA A 345 -9.04 0.42 15.75
N PHE A 346 -10.31 0.20 15.38
CA PHE A 346 -10.72 -0.98 14.63
C PHE A 346 -10.23 -0.97 13.18
N SER A 347 -10.03 0.19 12.54
CA SER A 347 -9.48 0.25 11.19
C SER A 347 -8.00 -0.16 11.10
N VAL A 348 -7.27 -0.18 12.22
CA VAL A 348 -5.89 -0.72 12.25
C VAL A 348 -5.87 -2.23 11.98
N ILE A 349 -6.93 -2.95 12.34
CA ILE A 349 -6.98 -4.41 12.21
C ILE A 349 -6.98 -4.84 10.73
N PRO A 350 -7.85 -4.33 9.83
CA PRO A 350 -7.77 -4.67 8.40
C PRO A 350 -6.45 -4.26 7.73
N ILE A 351 -5.84 -3.14 8.17
CA ILE A 351 -4.52 -2.69 7.71
C ILE A 351 -3.47 -3.76 8.06
N PHE A 352 -3.41 -4.18 9.32
CA PHE A 352 -2.48 -5.21 9.77
C PHE A 352 -2.78 -6.57 9.13
N ALA A 353 -4.05 -6.94 8.98
CA ALA A 353 -4.46 -8.19 8.33
C ALA A 353 -3.98 -8.24 6.87
N ALA A 354 -4.08 -7.14 6.12
CA ALA A 354 -3.56 -7.05 4.77
C ALA A 354 -2.04 -7.26 4.73
N ILE A 355 -1.28 -6.62 5.63
CA ILE A 355 0.18 -6.82 5.77
C ILE A 355 0.48 -8.28 6.11
N LEU A 356 -0.19 -8.84 7.11
CA LEU A 356 0.00 -10.21 7.57
C LEU A 356 -0.29 -11.23 6.46
N THR A 357 -1.32 -11.00 5.65
CA THR A 357 -1.60 -11.84 4.48
C THR A 357 -0.43 -11.80 3.50
N ARG A 358 0.13 -10.63 3.18
CA ARG A 358 1.28 -10.52 2.27
C ARG A 358 2.54 -11.17 2.83
N TRP A 359 2.78 -11.03 4.12
CA TRP A 359 3.89 -11.69 4.80
C TRP A 359 3.75 -13.21 4.79
N ASN A 360 2.55 -13.73 5.10
CA ASN A 360 2.29 -15.16 5.06
C ASN A 360 2.48 -15.73 3.65
N TYR A 361 1.95 -15.06 2.62
CA TYR A 361 2.18 -15.48 1.23
C TYR A 361 3.68 -15.41 0.86
N ASN A 362 4.43 -14.38 1.27
CA ASN A 362 5.86 -14.32 0.96
C ASN A 362 6.66 -15.46 1.61
N PHE A 363 6.41 -15.75 2.90
CA PHE A 363 7.25 -16.67 3.66
C PHE A 363 6.80 -18.12 3.68
N ALA A 364 5.49 -18.41 3.70
CA ALA A 364 4.99 -19.76 4.00
C ALA A 364 5.53 -20.83 3.03
N GLY A 365 5.48 -20.56 1.72
CA GLY A 365 5.99 -21.48 0.71
C GLY A 365 7.52 -21.48 0.58
N LEU A 366 8.23 -20.45 1.04
CA LEU A 366 9.69 -20.39 1.01
C LEU A 366 10.35 -21.06 2.21
N ILE A 367 9.74 -20.94 3.39
CA ILE A 367 10.24 -21.53 4.63
C ILE A 367 9.97 -23.03 4.65
N ALA A 368 8.74 -23.46 4.34
CA ALA A 368 8.36 -24.86 4.31
C ALA A 368 8.30 -25.37 2.86
N THR A 369 9.38 -26.00 2.42
CA THR A 369 9.57 -26.41 1.02
C THR A 369 9.45 -27.93 0.91
N SER A 370 8.64 -28.44 -0.02
CA SER A 370 8.57 -29.88 -0.30
C SER A 370 9.72 -30.35 -1.19
N THR A 371 10.21 -31.56 -0.95
CA THR A 371 11.09 -32.28 -1.89
C THR A 371 10.39 -32.62 -3.20
N TYR A 372 11.18 -32.90 -4.23
CA TYR A 372 10.70 -33.17 -5.60
C TYR A 372 9.83 -34.43 -5.73
N ASP A 373 9.99 -35.43 -4.84
CA ASP A 373 9.21 -36.67 -4.89
C ASP A 373 7.75 -36.43 -4.43
N PRO A 374 6.75 -36.59 -5.32
CA PRO A 374 5.34 -36.41 -5.00
C PRO A 374 4.77 -37.52 -4.10
N TYR A 375 5.38 -38.71 -4.09
CA TYR A 375 4.85 -39.87 -3.37
C TYR A 375 5.41 -39.98 -1.96
N THR A 376 6.61 -39.45 -1.71
CA THR A 376 7.22 -39.36 -0.37
C THR A 376 7.66 -37.92 -0.03
N PRO A 377 6.71 -36.98 0.12
CA PRO A 377 7.05 -35.58 0.35
C PRO A 377 7.74 -35.40 1.72
N ILE A 378 8.98 -34.93 1.71
CA ILE A 378 9.72 -34.50 2.89
C ILE A 378 9.71 -32.97 2.90
N ILE A 379 9.29 -32.38 4.01
CA ILE A 379 9.30 -30.92 4.18
C ILE A 379 10.64 -30.49 4.75
N ARG A 380 11.35 -29.66 4.01
CA ARG A 380 12.55 -28.97 4.50
C ARG A 380 12.16 -27.60 5.00
N VAL A 381 12.52 -27.32 6.25
CA VAL A 381 12.39 -26.00 6.87
C VAL A 381 13.67 -25.21 6.60
N SER A 382 13.52 -24.03 6.01
CA SER A 382 14.60 -23.06 5.83
C SER A 382 14.43 -21.89 6.80
N SER A 383 15.53 -21.36 7.33
CA SER A 383 15.50 -20.15 8.15
C SER A 383 15.89 -18.92 7.33
N TYR A 384 15.35 -17.78 7.73
CA TYR A 384 15.72 -16.46 7.22
C TYR A 384 15.68 -15.47 8.38
N THR A 385 16.74 -14.68 8.52
CA THR A 385 16.86 -13.64 9.53
C THR A 385 17.33 -12.36 8.85
N PRO A 386 16.54 -11.28 8.85
CA PRO A 386 16.96 -10.04 8.22
C PRO A 386 18.21 -9.48 8.87
N THR A 387 19.12 -9.01 8.03
CA THR A 387 20.35 -8.32 8.44
C THR A 387 20.05 -6.87 8.83
N TRP A 388 21.03 -6.23 9.48
CA TRP A 388 20.93 -4.80 9.79
C TRP A 388 20.82 -3.93 8.53
N VAL A 389 21.42 -4.37 7.40
CA VAL A 389 21.34 -3.67 6.10
C VAL A 389 19.91 -3.70 5.57
N GLU A 390 19.21 -4.82 5.71
CA GLU A 390 17.81 -4.93 5.32
C GLU A 390 16.92 -4.00 6.15
N PHE A 391 17.15 -3.93 7.47
CA PHE A 391 16.46 -2.97 8.35
C PHE A 391 16.80 -1.51 8.04
N ALA A 392 18.03 -1.22 7.62
CA ALA A 392 18.42 0.11 7.18
C ALA A 392 17.63 0.53 5.94
N VAL A 393 17.63 -0.28 4.88
CA VAL A 393 16.86 0.00 3.65
C VAL A 393 15.35 0.04 3.95
N ALA A 394 14.83 -0.83 4.82
CA ALA A 394 13.44 -0.75 5.25
C ALA A 394 13.13 0.59 5.95
N SER A 395 14.05 1.07 6.79
CA SER A 395 13.93 2.37 7.47
C SER A 395 13.94 3.54 6.48
N LEU A 396 14.76 3.48 5.42
CA LEU A 396 14.74 4.47 4.33
C LEU A 396 13.32 4.63 3.77
N VAL A 397 12.74 3.50 3.38
CA VAL A 397 11.51 3.42 2.60
C VAL A 397 10.31 3.80 3.46
N ILE A 398 10.24 3.31 4.69
CA ILE A 398 9.21 3.70 5.66
C ILE A 398 9.32 5.19 5.98
N SER A 399 10.54 5.71 6.17
CA SER A 399 10.76 7.13 6.44
C SER A 399 10.37 8.00 5.25
N TYR A 400 10.67 7.58 4.02
CA TYR A 400 10.20 8.24 2.80
C TYR A 400 8.67 8.34 2.76
N TRP A 401 7.97 7.22 2.98
CA TRP A 401 6.51 7.19 2.96
C TRP A 401 5.92 8.17 3.99
N LEU A 402 6.41 8.10 5.24
CA LEU A 402 5.94 8.95 6.34
C LEU A 402 6.28 10.42 6.12
N LEU A 403 7.47 10.72 5.58
CA LEU A 403 7.93 12.09 5.34
C LEU A 403 7.09 12.73 4.23
N MET A 404 6.88 12.02 3.13
CA MET A 404 6.05 12.49 2.02
C MET A 404 4.59 12.67 2.44
N PHE A 405 4.04 11.72 3.20
CA PHE A 405 2.69 11.86 3.76
C PHE A 405 2.61 13.06 4.71
N SER A 406 3.59 13.26 5.59
CA SER A 406 3.62 14.37 6.55
C SER A 406 3.64 15.73 5.84
N PHE A 407 4.43 15.86 4.77
CA PHE A 407 4.45 17.07 3.96
C PHE A 407 3.15 17.27 3.18
N ALA A 408 2.59 16.22 2.58
CA ALA A 408 1.33 16.32 1.86
C ALA A 408 0.17 16.69 2.80
N ALA A 409 0.08 16.06 3.97
CA ALA A 409 -0.94 16.37 4.99
C ALA A 409 -0.86 17.83 5.47
N ARG A 410 0.34 18.43 5.51
CA ARG A 410 0.54 19.83 5.93
C ARG A 410 0.37 20.83 4.80
N TYR A 411 0.86 20.55 3.60
CA TYR A 411 1.01 21.54 2.54
C TYR A 411 0.09 21.31 1.34
N LEU A 412 -0.34 20.09 1.04
CA LEU A 412 -1.17 19.82 -0.14
C LEU A 412 -2.56 20.46 0.01
N PRO A 413 -3.10 21.14 -1.02
CA PRO A 413 -4.47 21.63 -1.01
C PRO A 413 -5.41 20.48 -1.33
N PHE A 414 -6.24 20.08 -0.37
CA PHE A 414 -7.29 19.08 -0.62
C PHE A 414 -8.63 19.73 -1.04
N GLN A 415 -8.76 21.06 -0.97
CA GLN A 415 -9.96 21.79 -1.41
C GLN A 415 -9.95 21.99 -2.93
N SER A 416 -11.02 21.58 -3.59
CA SER A 416 -11.29 21.96 -4.99
C SER A 416 -11.78 23.41 -5.04
N LYS A 417 -11.12 24.27 -5.82
CA LYS A 417 -11.55 25.67 -6.03
C LYS A 417 -12.79 25.79 -6.95
N HIS A 418 -13.37 24.69 -7.42
CA HIS A 418 -14.40 24.68 -8.48
C HIS A 418 -15.81 24.31 -8.02
N SER A 419 -16.10 24.32 -6.72
CA SER A 419 -17.47 24.05 -6.22
C SER A 419 -18.31 25.30 -5.95
N GLU A 420 -17.91 26.47 -6.46
CA GLU A 420 -18.72 27.69 -6.47
C GLU A 420 -19.10 28.01 -7.92
N HIS A 421 -20.00 27.22 -8.52
CA HIS A 421 -20.92 27.63 -9.58
C HIS A 421 -22.10 26.66 -9.66
#